data_AF-A0A8S0H807-F1
#
_entry.id   AF-A0A8S0H807-F1
#
_cell.length_a   1.000
_cell.length_b   1.000
_cell.length_c   1.000
_cell.angle_alpha   90.00
_cell.angle_beta   90.00
_cell.angle_gamma   90.00
#
_symmetry.space_group_name_H-M   'P 1'
#
loop_
_entity.id
_entity.type
_entity.pdbx_description
1 polymer ?
#
loop_
_entity_poly.entity_id
_entity_poly.type
_entity_poly.pdbx_seq_one_letter_code
_entity_poly.pdbx_strand_id
1 'polypeptide(L)'
;MQDKRYYLQALLAAMWRYRFLHRDLEHLLDSDPELAARYRRFSQRCLIQGMAIYGRFVDAGIVAMDKVQIESLTLNAWIILTSWVRFLCTTRENSTHLSEEAIKRGVYQVLVLEAGFVTDQAREAVNGLFEEFYVPLAQALEEVQ
;
A
#
# COMPACT_ATOMS: atom_id res chain seq x y z
N MET A 1 15.19 3.54 -9.61
CA MET A 1 13.86 4.02 -10.05
C MET A 1 12.97 2.90 -10.59
N GLN A 2 13.45 2.06 -11.53
CA GLN A 2 12.74 0.86 -11.97
C GLN A 2 12.34 -0.05 -10.80
N ASP A 3 13.23 -0.22 -9.82
CA ASP A 3 12.94 -1.02 -8.62
C ASP A 3 11.74 -0.48 -7.83
N LYS A 4 11.67 0.83 -7.59
CA LYS A 4 10.57 1.45 -6.84
C LYS A 4 9.23 1.30 -7.56
N ARG A 5 9.20 1.55 -8.87
CA ARG A 5 8.01 1.30 -9.72
C ARG A 5 7.58 -0.17 -9.64
N TYR A 6 8.52 -1.09 -9.77
CA TYR A 6 8.25 -2.52 -9.69
C TYR A 6 7.63 -2.91 -8.33
N TYR A 7 8.15 -2.38 -7.21
CA TYR A 7 7.55 -2.63 -5.89
C TYR A 7 6.12 -2.10 -5.78
N LEU A 8 5.84 -0.88 -6.28
CA LEU A 8 4.48 -0.32 -6.26
C LEU A 8 3.51 -1.14 -7.13
N GLN A 9 3.94 -1.60 -8.30
CA GLN A 9 3.15 -2.47 -9.17
C GLN A 9 2.93 -3.86 -8.54
N ALA A 10 3.95 -4.43 -7.89
CA ALA A 10 3.81 -5.69 -7.16
C ALA A 10 2.85 -5.57 -5.97
N LEU A 11 2.90 -4.44 -5.24
CA LEU A 11 1.94 -4.12 -4.18
C LEU A 11 0.51 -4.00 -4.71
N LEU A 12 0.33 -3.26 -5.83
CA LEU A 12 -0.96 -3.14 -6.51
C LEU A 12 -1.52 -4.52 -6.88
N ALA A 13 -0.71 -5.34 -7.57
CA ALA A 13 -1.10 -6.68 -7.98
C ALA A 13 -1.43 -7.60 -6.79
N ALA A 14 -0.68 -7.49 -5.69
CA ALA A 14 -0.95 -8.24 -4.47
C ALA A 14 -2.27 -7.81 -3.83
N MET A 15 -2.49 -6.50 -3.64
CA MET A 15 -3.75 -5.98 -3.10
C MET A 15 -4.94 -6.35 -3.96
N TRP A 16 -4.82 -6.25 -5.28
CA TRP A 16 -5.88 -6.61 -6.21
C TRP A 16 -6.20 -8.11 -6.16
N ARG A 17 -5.18 -8.97 -6.19
CA ARG A 17 -5.35 -10.43 -6.21
C ARG A 17 -5.91 -10.97 -4.89
N TYR A 18 -5.52 -10.40 -3.76
CA TYR A 18 -5.93 -10.84 -2.43
C TYR A 18 -6.99 -9.94 -1.77
N ARG A 19 -7.69 -9.09 -2.54
CA ARG A 19 -8.71 -8.15 -2.02
C ARG A 19 -9.82 -8.80 -1.17
N PHE A 20 -10.18 -10.05 -1.46
CA PHE A 20 -11.17 -10.81 -0.68
C PHE A 20 -10.71 -11.04 0.76
N LEU A 21 -9.42 -11.35 0.95
CA LEU A 21 -8.85 -11.55 2.28
C LEU A 21 -8.92 -10.27 3.11
N HIS A 22 -8.66 -9.11 2.49
CA HIS A 22 -8.68 -7.81 3.19
C HIS A 22 -10.09 -7.34 3.53
N ARG A 23 -11.11 -7.76 2.78
CA ARG A 23 -12.51 -7.42 3.02
C ARG A 23 -13.01 -8.05 4.32
N ASP A 24 -12.90 -9.38 4.42
CA ASP A 24 -13.50 -10.18 5.49
C ASP A 24 -12.47 -10.63 6.52
N LEU A 25 -11.32 -9.96 6.58
CA LEU A 25 -10.16 -10.39 7.35
C LEU A 25 -10.52 -10.68 8.82
N GLU A 26 -11.16 -9.75 9.53
CA GLU A 26 -11.48 -9.95 10.95
C GLU A 26 -12.34 -11.19 11.18
N HIS A 27 -13.38 -11.38 10.37
CA HIS A 27 -14.27 -12.54 10.49
C HIS A 27 -13.52 -13.86 10.20
N LEU A 28 -12.66 -13.86 9.17
CA LEU A 28 -11.84 -15.02 8.82
C LEU A 28 -10.84 -15.38 9.92
N LEU A 29 -10.21 -14.38 10.54
CA LEU A 29 -9.24 -14.60 11.61
C LEU A 29 -9.90 -15.00 12.94
N ASP A 30 -11.12 -14.54 13.21
CA ASP A 30 -11.88 -14.93 14.40
C ASP A 30 -12.41 -16.37 14.29
N SER A 31 -12.79 -16.78 13.08
CA SER A 31 -13.38 -18.10 12.81
C SER A 31 -12.35 -19.23 12.69
N ASP A 32 -11.08 -18.92 12.38
CA ASP A 32 -10.02 -19.91 12.16
C ASP A 32 -8.70 -19.51 12.86
N PRO A 33 -8.40 -20.09 14.04
CA PRO A 33 -7.18 -19.81 14.79
C PRO A 33 -5.87 -20.18 14.06
N GLU A 34 -5.89 -21.18 13.18
CA GLU A 34 -4.71 -21.58 12.41
C GLU A 34 -4.42 -20.54 11.33
N LEU A 35 -5.46 -20.12 10.62
CA LEU A 35 -5.39 -19.02 9.66
C LEU A 35 -4.90 -17.74 10.35
N ALA A 36 -5.41 -17.44 11.55
CA ALA A 36 -4.97 -16.30 12.34
C ALA A 36 -3.47 -16.35 12.66
N ALA A 37 -2.96 -17.51 13.08
CA ALA A 37 -1.54 -17.70 13.35
C ALA A 37 -0.68 -17.56 12.09
N ARG A 38 -1.15 -18.07 10.95
CA ARG A 38 -0.46 -17.94 9.66
C ARG A 38 -0.44 -16.48 9.18
N TYR A 39 -1.56 -15.77 9.32
CA TYR A 39 -1.67 -14.36 8.95
C TYR A 39 -0.75 -13.48 9.80
N ARG A 40 -0.67 -13.70 11.12
CA ARG A 40 0.27 -12.98 12.01
C ARG A 40 1.73 -13.14 11.57
N ARG A 41 2.14 -14.35 11.20
CA ARG A 41 3.51 -14.58 10.66
C ARG A 41 3.71 -13.91 9.31
N PHE A 42 2.68 -13.92 8.46
CA PHE A 42 2.72 -13.27 7.16
C PHE A 42 2.87 -11.74 7.30
N SER A 43 2.04 -11.10 8.13
CA SER A 43 2.10 -9.64 8.34
C SER A 43 3.45 -9.19 8.90
N GLN A 44 3.99 -9.92 9.88
CA GLN A 44 5.33 -9.67 10.40
C GLN A 44 6.41 -9.74 9.31
N ARG A 45 6.34 -10.75 8.43
CA ARG A 45 7.27 -10.85 7.30
C ARG A 45 7.12 -9.68 6.34
N CYS A 46 5.90 -9.26 6.03
CA CYS A 46 5.65 -8.10 5.17
C CYS A 46 6.24 -6.82 5.76
N LEU A 47 6.08 -6.57 7.05
CA LEU A 47 6.66 -5.40 7.73
C LEU A 47 8.19 -5.45 7.68
N ILE A 48 8.81 -6.59 7.98
CA ILE A 48 10.28 -6.76 7.91
C ILE A 48 10.79 -6.49 6.48
N GLN A 49 10.11 -7.03 5.47
CA GLN A 49 10.48 -6.80 4.07
C GLN A 49 10.27 -5.34 3.66
N GLY A 50 9.19 -4.69 4.10
CA GLY A 50 8.93 -3.28 3.87
C GLY A 50 10.04 -2.39 4.45
N MET A 51 10.44 -2.63 5.70
CA MET A 51 11.57 -1.91 6.32
C MET A 51 12.87 -2.13 5.54
N ALA A 52 13.13 -3.35 5.06
CA ALA A 52 14.30 -3.64 4.24
C ALA A 52 14.26 -2.93 2.87
N ILE A 53 13.09 -2.77 2.26
CA ILE A 53 12.92 -2.00 1.02
C ILE A 53 13.23 -0.52 1.26
N TYR A 54 12.68 0.06 2.33
CA TYR A 54 12.96 1.45 2.69
C TYR A 54 14.44 1.67 3.06
N GLY A 55 15.08 0.72 3.74
CA GLY A 55 16.52 0.75 3.98
C GLY A 55 17.32 0.83 2.67
N ARG A 56 16.98 0.01 1.68
CA ARG A 56 17.60 0.08 0.35
C ARG A 56 17.35 1.41 -0.36
N PHE A 57 16.19 2.04 -0.16
CA PHE A 57 15.91 3.37 -0.71
C PHE A 57 16.72 4.46 -0.03
N VAL A 58 17.00 4.34 1.27
CA VAL A 58 17.93 5.23 1.98
C VAL A 58 19.36 5.04 1.45
N ASP A 59 19.83 3.80 1.34
CA ASP A 59 21.16 3.48 0.82
C ASP A 59 21.36 3.99 -0.62
N ALA A 60 20.29 3.97 -1.43
CA ALA A 60 20.28 4.49 -2.80
C ALA A 60 20.08 6.02 -2.88
N GLY A 61 19.95 6.72 -1.74
CA GLY A 61 19.72 8.16 -1.69
C GLY A 61 18.40 8.62 -2.30
N ILE A 62 17.38 7.76 -2.33
CA ILE A 62 16.04 8.09 -2.86
C ILE A 62 15.21 8.79 -1.80
N VAL A 63 15.34 8.36 -0.55
CA VAL A 63 14.67 8.92 0.61
C VAL A 63 15.69 9.15 1.73
N ALA A 64 15.49 10.18 2.53
CA ALA A 64 16.29 10.47 3.72
C ALA A 64 15.46 10.20 4.96
N MET A 65 15.68 9.04 5.59
CA MET A 65 14.97 8.62 6.80
C MET A 65 15.93 7.98 7.80
N ASP A 66 15.68 8.19 9.09
CA ASP A 66 16.27 7.41 10.16
C ASP A 66 15.53 6.07 10.36
N LYS A 67 16.05 5.21 11.25
CA LYS A 67 15.48 3.88 11.51
C LYS A 67 14.06 3.93 12.08
N VAL A 68 13.76 4.91 12.93
CA VAL A 68 12.44 5.08 13.56
C VAL A 68 11.43 5.55 12.53
N GLN A 69 11.84 6.44 11.62
CA GLN A 69 11.05 6.90 10.49
C GLN A 69 10.75 5.76 9.51
N ILE A 70 11.74 4.91 9.19
CA ILE A 70 11.53 3.71 8.36
C ILE A 70 10.49 2.78 8.99
N GLU A 71 10.64 2.47 10.29
CA GLU A 71 9.71 1.60 11.00
C GLU A 71 8.29 2.18 11.00
N SER A 72 8.16 3.46 11.39
CA SER A 72 6.88 4.16 11.49
C SER A 72 6.19 4.26 10.13
N LEU A 73 6.92 4.63 9.08
CA LEU A 73 6.36 4.76 7.74
C LEU A 73 5.93 3.41 7.18
N THR A 74 6.73 2.36 7.40
CA THR A 74 6.37 0.99 6.98
C THR A 74 5.08 0.52 7.66
N LEU A 75 4.94 0.78 8.97
CA LEU A 75 3.74 0.44 9.72
C LEU A 75 2.51 1.21 9.21
N ASN A 76 2.66 2.52 8.98
CA ASN A 76 1.57 3.35 8.46
C ASN A 76 1.13 2.91 7.06
N ALA A 77 2.10 2.61 6.19
CA ALA A 77 1.83 2.08 4.86
C ALA A 77 1.06 0.76 4.94
N TRP A 78 1.46 -0.16 5.83
CA TRP A 78 0.75 -1.42 6.04
C TRP A 78 -0.69 -1.22 6.51
N ILE A 79 -0.93 -0.34 7.48
CA ILE A 79 -2.26 -0.02 7.99
C ILE A 79 -3.15 0.53 6.85
N ILE A 80 -2.63 1.47 6.07
CA ILE A 80 -3.35 2.04 4.94
C ILE A 80 -3.70 0.96 3.91
N LEU A 81 -2.73 0.14 3.48
CA LEU A 81 -2.97 -0.89 2.46
C LEU A 81 -3.99 -1.94 2.90
N THR A 82 -3.89 -2.38 4.16
CA THR A 82 -4.82 -3.39 4.72
C THR A 82 -6.22 -2.83 4.99
N SER A 83 -6.34 -1.53 5.26
CA SER A 83 -7.62 -0.88 5.57
C SER A 83 -8.31 -0.28 4.34
N TRP A 84 -7.56 -0.04 3.26
CA TRP A 84 -8.07 0.64 2.06
C TRP A 84 -9.24 -0.09 1.41
N VAL A 85 -9.17 -1.41 1.29
CA VAL A 85 -10.28 -2.22 0.73
C VAL A 85 -11.55 -2.07 1.58
N ARG A 86 -11.40 -2.07 2.91
CA ARG A 86 -12.52 -1.91 3.84
C ARG A 86 -13.14 -0.52 3.73
N PHE A 87 -12.31 0.51 3.67
CA PHE A 87 -12.75 1.89 3.41
C PHE A 87 -13.59 1.98 2.13
N LEU A 88 -13.11 1.41 1.02
CA LEU A 88 -13.85 1.39 -0.24
C LEU A 88 -15.19 0.64 -0.12
N CYS A 89 -15.24 -0.46 0.64
CA CYS A 89 -16.49 -1.21 0.85
C CYS A 89 -17.50 -0.46 1.72
N THR A 90 -17.07 0.40 2.65
CA THR A 90 -17.97 1.16 3.54
C THR A 90 -18.41 2.50 2.97
N THR A 91 -17.66 3.05 2.02
CA THR A 91 -17.90 4.40 1.47
C THR A 91 -18.61 4.37 0.11
N ARG A 92 -18.72 3.20 -0.54
CA ARG A 92 -19.41 3.03 -1.83
C ARG A 92 -20.78 2.39 -1.65
N GLU A 93 -21.79 2.86 -2.39
CA GLU A 93 -23.14 2.29 -2.39
C GLU A 93 -23.16 0.84 -2.90
N ASN A 94 -22.35 0.52 -3.93
CA ASN A 94 -22.15 -0.85 -4.43
C ASN A 94 -20.74 -1.40 -4.12
N SER A 95 -20.60 -2.06 -2.97
CA SER A 95 -19.34 -2.63 -2.46
C SER A 95 -18.84 -3.90 -3.19
N THR A 96 -19.61 -4.41 -4.15
CA THR A 96 -19.37 -5.69 -4.82
C THR A 96 -18.28 -5.62 -5.91
N HIS A 97 -18.15 -4.49 -6.60
CA HIS A 97 -17.22 -4.32 -7.73
C HIS A 97 -16.16 -3.25 -7.44
N LEU A 98 -15.02 -3.66 -6.87
CA LEU A 98 -13.82 -2.82 -6.76
C LEU A 98 -13.14 -2.73 -8.12
N SER A 99 -12.72 -1.54 -8.54
CA SER A 99 -11.91 -1.33 -9.75
C SER A 99 -10.41 -1.38 -9.43
N GLU A 100 -9.59 -1.70 -10.42
CA GLU A 100 -8.14 -1.67 -10.27
C GLU A 100 -7.64 -0.24 -9.99
N GLU A 101 -8.26 0.77 -10.60
CA GLU A 101 -8.02 2.20 -10.33
C GLU A 101 -8.31 2.56 -8.87
N ALA A 102 -9.36 2.00 -8.27
CA ALA A 102 -9.65 2.22 -6.86
C ALA A 102 -8.55 1.62 -5.96
N ILE A 103 -7.96 0.47 -6.30
CA ILE A 103 -6.82 -0.09 -5.55
C ILE A 103 -5.54 0.71 -5.82
N LYS A 104 -5.33 1.17 -7.05
CA LYS A 104 -4.20 2.04 -7.43
C LYS A 104 -4.19 3.33 -6.62
N ARG A 105 -5.36 3.92 -6.32
CA ARG A 105 -5.51 5.03 -5.39
C ARG A 105 -4.97 4.72 -3.99
N GLY A 106 -5.18 3.50 -3.48
CA GLY A 106 -4.64 3.06 -2.20
C GLY A 106 -3.12 2.96 -2.19
N VAL A 107 -2.53 2.45 -3.28
CA VAL A 107 -1.07 2.44 -3.48
C VAL A 107 -0.52 3.86 -3.54
N TYR A 108 -1.22 4.78 -4.20
CA TYR A 108 -0.83 6.19 -4.22
C TYR A 108 -0.75 6.80 -2.81
N GLN A 109 -1.62 6.41 -1.86
CA GLN A 109 -1.52 6.92 -0.49
C GLN A 109 -0.18 6.55 0.17
N VAL A 110 0.33 5.34 -0.10
CA VAL A 110 1.66 4.92 0.39
C VAL A 110 2.76 5.78 -0.22
N LEU A 111 2.66 6.11 -1.51
CA LEU A 111 3.58 7.01 -2.20
C LEU A 111 3.55 8.43 -1.59
N VAL A 112 2.38 8.90 -1.14
CA VAL A 112 2.26 10.21 -0.46
C VAL A 112 2.93 10.21 0.92
N LEU A 113 2.89 9.11 1.68
CA LEU A 113 3.52 9.04 3.02
C LEU A 113 5.02 9.31 2.97
N GLU A 114 5.68 8.88 1.90
CA GLU A 114 7.11 9.05 1.71
C GLU A 114 7.50 10.39 1.08
N ALA A 115 6.54 11.18 0.58
CA ALA A 115 6.78 12.45 -0.10
C ALA A 115 7.67 13.41 0.71
N GLY A 116 7.45 13.47 2.03
CA GLY A 116 8.20 14.33 2.94
C GLY A 116 9.67 13.92 3.16
N PHE A 117 10.04 12.71 2.75
CA PHE A 117 11.38 12.16 2.92
C PHE A 117 12.14 12.03 1.59
N VAL A 118 11.51 12.33 0.45
CA VAL A 118 12.16 12.24 -0.86
C VAL A 118 13.30 13.24 -0.94
N THR A 119 14.48 12.76 -1.34
CA THR A 119 15.66 13.61 -1.52
C THR A 119 15.53 14.46 -2.78
N ASP A 120 16.24 15.58 -2.83
CA ASP A 120 16.19 16.47 -4.00
C ASP A 120 16.67 15.78 -5.28
N GLN A 121 17.67 14.88 -5.20
CA GLN A 121 18.14 14.13 -6.37
C GLN A 121 17.09 13.18 -6.95
N ALA A 122 16.17 12.70 -6.12
CA ALA A 122 15.17 11.71 -6.50
C ALA A 122 13.81 12.34 -6.85
N ARG A 123 13.64 13.63 -6.55
CA ARG A 123 12.36 14.35 -6.64
C ARG A 123 11.69 14.21 -8.00
N GLU A 124 12.42 14.46 -9.09
CA GLU A 124 11.86 14.38 -10.44
C GLU A 124 11.35 12.98 -10.78
N ALA A 125 12.13 11.95 -10.48
CA ALA A 125 11.74 10.58 -10.77
C ALA A 125 10.60 10.07 -9.88
N VAL A 126 10.52 10.53 -8.61
CA VAL A 126 9.40 10.22 -7.73
C VAL A 126 8.13 11.00 -8.17
N ASN A 127 8.26 12.23 -8.66
CA ASN A 127 7.14 12.96 -9.26
C ASN A 127 6.53 12.20 -10.45
N GLY A 128 7.36 11.59 -11.31
CA GLY A 128 6.84 10.73 -12.37
C GLY A 128 6.03 9.54 -11.85
N LEU A 129 6.35 8.99 -10.66
CA LEU A 129 5.53 7.97 -10.01
C LEU A 129 4.25 8.55 -9.43
N PHE A 130 4.28 9.76 -8.88
CA PHE A 130 3.07 10.44 -8.41
C PHE A 130 2.07 10.59 -9.56
N GLU A 131 2.52 11.07 -10.72
CA GLU A 131 1.69 11.21 -11.91
C GLU A 131 1.16 9.85 -12.41
N GLU A 132 2.01 8.84 -12.49
CA GLU A 132 1.65 7.49 -12.96
C GLU A 132 0.59 6.83 -12.07
N PHE A 133 0.71 6.97 -10.74
CA PHE A 133 -0.16 6.32 -9.77
C PHE A 133 -1.35 7.17 -9.34
N TYR A 134 -1.43 8.44 -9.76
CA TYR A 134 -2.51 9.31 -9.36
C TYR A 134 -3.85 8.85 -9.94
N VAL A 135 -4.82 8.73 -9.06
CA VAL A 135 -6.23 8.53 -9.39
C VAL A 135 -7.01 9.54 -8.55
N PRO A 136 -7.92 10.35 -9.13
CA PRO A 136 -8.81 11.20 -8.36
C PRO A 136 -9.62 10.40 -7.34
N LEU A 137 -9.84 10.95 -6.14
CA LEU A 137 -10.65 10.26 -5.14
C LEU A 137 -12.08 10.02 -5.64
N ALA A 138 -12.68 10.99 -6.34
CA ALA A 138 -14.01 10.83 -6.94
C ALA A 138 -14.07 9.59 -7.84
N GLN A 139 -13.13 9.46 -8.77
CA GLN A 139 -13.03 8.29 -9.66
C GLN A 139 -12.79 6.97 -8.90
N ALA A 140 -12.02 6.99 -7.81
CA ALA A 140 -11.80 5.80 -6.98
C ALA A 140 -13.05 5.36 -6.21
N LEU A 141 -13.99 6.29 -5.97
CA LEU A 141 -15.26 6.05 -5.28
C LEU A 141 -16.41 5.79 -6.26
N GLU A 142 -16.34 6.34 -7.48
CA GLU A 142 -17.34 6.18 -8.54
C GLU A 142 -17.55 4.71 -8.94
N GLU A 143 -18.78 4.39 -9.33
CA GLU A 143 -19.14 3.10 -9.89
C GLU A 143 -18.55 2.99 -11.29
N VAL A 144 -17.87 1.86 -11.58
CA VAL A 144 -17.60 1.52 -12.98
C VAL A 144 -18.97 1.17 -13.57
N GLN A 145 -19.53 2.11 -14.34
CA GLN A 145 -20.76 1.90 -15.12
C GLN A 145 -20.58 0.75 -16.13
#